data_AF-A0A497EEU4-F1
#
_entry.id   AF-A0A497EEU4-F1
#
_cell.length_a   1.000
_cell.length_b   1.000
_cell.length_c   1.000
_cell.angle_alpha   90.00
_cell.angle_beta   90.00
_cell.angle_gamma   90.00
#
_symmetry.space_group_name_H-M   'P 1'
#
loop_
_entity.id
_entity.type
_entity.pdbx_description
1 polymer ?
#
loop_
_entity_poly.entity_id
_entity_poly.type
_entity_poly.pdbx_seq_one_letter_code
_entity_poly.pdbx_strand_id
1 'polypeptide(L)' 'MIITLVHFKSIPRADGKHGYCNTGGRKFFSLHGMDWREFRKKGLPEEAFLKTGDAMALKLVEFAYGR' A
#
# COMPACT_ATOMS: atom_id res chain seq x y z
N MET A 1 -2.98 -9.64 7.99
CA MET A 1 -1.93 -9.97 7.00
C MET A 1 -0.87 -8.87 6.93
N ILE A 2 0.36 -9.18 6.50
CA ILE A 2 1.39 -8.17 6.21
C ILE A 2 1.26 -7.71 4.75
N ILE A 3 1.05 -6.41 4.56
CA ILE A 3 1.11 -5.77 3.25
C ILE A 3 2.56 -5.43 2.94
N THR A 4 3.05 -5.89 1.78
CA THR A 4 4.45 -5.72 1.39
C THR A 4 4.59 -4.81 0.17
N LEU A 5 5.84 -4.45 -0.13
CA LEU A 5 6.18 -3.71 -1.35
C LEU A 5 5.78 -4.48 -2.62
N VAL A 6 5.73 -5.83 -2.57
CA VAL A 6 5.29 -6.65 -3.71
C VAL A 6 3.82 -6.37 -4.03
N HIS A 7 2.93 -6.36 -3.03
CA HIS A 7 1.51 -6.01 -3.23
C HIS A 7 1.40 -4.58 -3.78
N PHE A 8 2.11 -3.64 -3.16
CA PHE A 8 2.12 -2.23 -3.56
C PHE A 8 2.59 -2.02 -5.01
N LYS A 9 3.52 -2.83 -5.49
CA LYS A 9 4.08 -2.73 -6.85
C LYS A 9 3.37 -3.57 -7.89
N SER A 10 2.44 -4.43 -7.48
CA SER A 10 1.79 -5.38 -8.38
C SER A 10 0.27 -5.21 -8.44
N ILE A 11 -0.31 -4.34 -7.61
CA ILE A 11 -1.72 -3.96 -7.66
C ILE A 11 -2.11 -3.41 -9.03
N PRO A 12 -3.17 -3.91 -9.69
CA PRO A 12 -3.63 -3.38 -10.96
C PRO A 12 -4.18 -1.95 -10.78
N ARG A 13 -3.94 -1.12 -11.79
CA ARG A 13 -4.46 0.24 -11.86
C ARG A 13 -5.39 0.38 -13.06
N ALA A 14 -6.28 1.36 -12.98
CA ALA A 14 -7.27 1.64 -14.03
C ALA A 14 -6.65 2.04 -15.39
N ASP A 15 -5.41 2.52 -15.40
CA ASP A 15 -4.67 2.92 -16.61
C ASP A 15 -3.98 1.72 -17.32
N GLY A 16 -4.33 0.48 -16.95
CA GLY A 16 -3.74 -0.73 -17.51
C GLY A 16 -2.32 -1.04 -17.01
N LYS A 17 -1.77 -0.19 -16.12
CA LYS A 17 -0.47 -0.43 -15.48
C LYS A 17 -0.66 -1.16 -14.15
N HIS A 18 0.46 -1.62 -13.60
CA HIS A 18 0.51 -2.24 -12.28
C HIS A 18 1.38 -1.40 -11.35
N GLY A 19 1.02 -1.41 -10.08
CA GLY A 19 1.80 -0.84 -9.00
C GLY A 19 1.57 0.64 -8.76
N TYR A 20 1.54 0.99 -7.49
CA TYR A 20 1.57 2.37 -7.03
C TYR A 20 2.98 2.96 -7.17
N CYS A 21 3.03 4.26 -7.46
CA CYS A 21 4.29 4.98 -7.65
C CYS A 21 4.96 5.27 -6.30
N ASN A 22 6.30 5.34 -6.29
CA ASN A 22 7.06 5.63 -5.06
C ASN A 22 6.76 7.03 -4.51
N THR A 23 6.56 8.00 -5.40
CA THR A 23 6.25 9.39 -5.01
C THR A 23 4.91 9.48 -4.30
N GLY A 24 3.88 8.84 -4.83
CA GLY A 24 2.55 8.77 -4.21
C GLY A 24 2.59 8.00 -2.89
N GLY A 25 3.30 6.86 -2.86
CA GLY A 25 3.53 6.10 -1.63
C GLY A 25 4.18 6.97 -0.54
N ARG A 26 5.31 7.62 -0.81
CA ARG A 26 5.97 8.48 0.20
C ARG A 26 5.04 9.56 0.75
N LYS A 27 4.23 10.20 -0.11
CA LYS A 27 3.26 11.21 0.32
C LYS A 27 2.18 10.60 1.21
N PHE A 28 1.57 9.50 0.78
CA PHE A 28 0.57 8.77 1.57
C PHE A 28 1.10 8.40 2.96
N PHE A 29 2.29 7.79 3.02
CA PHE A 29 2.90 7.37 4.27
C PHE A 29 3.18 8.58 5.19
N SER A 30 3.67 9.70 4.64
CA SER A 30 3.86 10.93 5.42
C SER A 30 2.56 11.54 5.93
N LEU A 31 1.46 11.48 5.17
CA LEU A 31 0.17 12.02 5.56
C LEU A 31 -0.49 11.21 6.69
N HIS A 32 -0.24 9.90 6.73
CA HIS A 32 -0.82 8.99 7.72
C HIS A 32 0.15 8.62 8.86
N GLY A 33 1.29 9.31 8.98
CA GLY A 33 2.27 9.07 10.04
C GLY A 33 2.93 7.68 9.98
N MET A 34 3.01 7.08 8.79
CA MET A 34 3.64 5.77 8.57
C MET A 34 5.07 5.91 8.06
N ASP A 35 5.93 4.93 8.39
CA ASP A 35 7.31 4.90 7.91
C ASP A 35 7.43 4.16 6.56
N TRP A 36 7.73 4.92 5.50
CA TRP A 36 8.00 4.39 4.16
C TRP A 36 9.24 3.49 4.08
N ARG A 37 10.31 3.80 4.82
CA ARG A 37 11.53 3.00 4.83
C ARG A 37 11.29 1.66 5.51
N GLU A 38 10.53 1.66 6.60
CA GLU A 38 10.13 0.46 7.31
C GLU A 38 9.29 -0.46 6.43
N PHE A 39 8.27 0.09 5.78
CA PHE A 39 7.40 -0.63 4.85
C PHE A 39 8.17 -1.28 3.69
N ARG A 40 9.16 -0.59 3.12
CA ARG A 40 9.98 -1.16 2.04
C ARG A 40 10.82 -2.37 2.46
N LYS A 41 11.19 -2.45 3.74
CA LYS A 41 12.06 -3.52 4.25
C LYS A 41 11.26 -4.74 4.71
N LYS A 42 10.18 -4.52 5.47
CA LYS A 42 9.43 -5.62 6.13
C LYS A 42 7.92 -5.60 5.87
N GLY A 43 7.41 -4.61 5.13
CA GLY A 43 5.98 -4.38 5.02
C GLY A 43 5.38 -3.76 6.29
N LEU A 44 4.06 -3.65 6.32
CA LEU A 44 3.30 -3.19 7.48
C LEU A 44 2.03 -4.05 7.63
N PRO A 45 1.48 -4.15 8.85
CA PRO A 45 0.23 -4.85 9.07
C PRO A 45 -0.93 -4.17 8.33
N GLU A 46 -1.88 -4.95 7.84
CA GLU A 46 -3.06 -4.43 7.14
C GLU A 46 -3.87 -3.44 7.97
N GLU A 47 -3.90 -3.59 9.30
CA GLU A 47 -4.64 -2.66 10.17
C GLU A 47 -4.10 -1.23 10.04
N ALA A 48 -2.81 -1.05 9.72
CA ALA A 48 -2.23 0.26 9.45
C ALA A 48 -2.85 0.93 8.22
N PHE A 49 -3.20 0.13 7.19
CA PHE A 49 -3.85 0.59 5.97
C PHE A 49 -5.37 0.75 6.16
N LEU A 50 -6.02 -0.18 6.86
CA LEU A 50 -7.46 -0.10 7.13
C LEU A 50 -7.81 1.13 7.99
N LYS A 51 -6.96 1.48 8.96
CA LYS A 51 -7.14 2.66 9.82
C LYS A 51 -7.08 4.00 9.09
N THR A 52 -6.50 4.06 7.89
CA THR A 52 -6.46 5.33 7.15
C THR A 52 -7.81 5.71 6.54
N GLY A 53 -8.68 4.74 6.30
CA GLY A 53 -9.93 4.93 5.56
C GLY A 53 -9.73 5.34 4.09
N ASP A 54 -8.49 5.29 3.58
CA ASP A 54 -8.17 5.71 2.22
C ASP A 54 -8.56 4.64 1.21
N ALA A 55 -9.26 5.05 0.14
CA ALA A 55 -9.78 4.12 -0.86
C ALA A 55 -8.68 3.32 -1.59
N MET A 56 -7.48 3.89 -1.80
CA MET A 56 -6.35 3.17 -2.40
C MET A 56 -5.71 2.20 -1.40
N ALA A 57 -5.65 2.58 -0.12
CA ALA A 57 -5.15 1.70 0.94
C ALA A 57 -6.07 0.49 1.15
N LEU A 58 -7.39 0.69 1.17
CA LEU A 58 -8.38 -0.39 1.28
C LEU A 58 -8.27 -1.37 0.10
N LYS A 59 -8.18 -0.84 -1.14
CA LYS A 59 -7.95 -1.66 -2.34
C LYS A 59 -6.65 -2.44 -2.27
N LEU A 60 -5.59 -1.87 -1.70
CA LEU A 60 -4.32 -2.55 -1.53
C LEU A 60 -4.41 -3.73 -0.56
N VAL A 61 -5.18 -3.59 0.52
CA VAL A 61 -5.45 -4.67 1.47
C VAL A 61 -6.27 -5.78 0.79
N GLU A 62 -7.38 -5.43 0.14
CA GLU A 62 -8.21 -6.38 -0.59
C GLU A 62 -7.42 -7.16 -1.64
N PHE A 63 -6.58 -6.47 -2.40
CA PHE A 63 -5.71 -7.09 -3.39
C PHE A 63 -4.70 -8.06 -2.78
N ALA A 64 -4.17 -7.77 -1.59
CA ALA A 64 -3.25 -8.65 -0.89
C ALA A 64 -3.93 -9.93 -0.38
N TYR A 65 -5.24 -9.90 -0.12
CA TYR A 65 -6.02 -11.07 0.28
C TYR A 65 -6.45 -11.95 -0.91
N GLY A 66 -6.72 -11.34 -2.06
CA GLY A 66 -7.29 -12.01 -3.23
C GLY A 66 -6.28 -12.45 -4.30
N ARG A 67 -4.98 -12.50 -3.97
CA ARG A 67 -3.92 -12.94 -4.87
C ARG A 67 -3.17 -14.16 -4.33
#